data_AF-A0A8T3R4G3-F1
#
_entry.id   AF-A0A8T3R4G3-F1
#
_cell.length_a   1.000
_cell.length_b   1.000
_cell.length_c   1.000
_cell.angle_alpha   90.00
_cell.angle_beta   90.00
_cell.angle_gamma   90.00
#
_symmetry.space_group_name_H-M   'P 1'
#
loop_
_entity.id
_entity.type
_entity.pdbx_description
1 polymer ?
#
loop_
_entity_poly.entity_id
_entity_poly.type
_entity_poly.pdbx_seq_one_letter_code
_entity_poly.pdbx_strand_id
1 'polypeptide(L)'
;MATQDERGDFNEEDLYDRFPSGADDGFGPEQGFDTCTRINDRGLFTDEALQDPAIAAFVDAPIQIYYYQSKSSHRESEYFIHKPLKALTGQVDGIRGRIEGIPEDAHIVTLVLNHERTLAWRITRTIAMADGHTVGQMIHKEGDGSS
;
A
#
# COMPACT_ATOMS: atom_id res chain seq x y z
N MET A 1 -15.95 12.21 42.31
CA MET A 1 -16.72 12.27 41.05
C MET A 1 -15.80 12.90 40.02
N ALA A 2 -15.18 12.08 39.16
CA ALA A 2 -14.40 12.60 38.04
C ALA A 2 -15.40 13.09 36.98
N THR A 3 -15.29 14.36 36.64
CA THR A 3 -16.10 15.01 35.60
C THR A 3 -15.85 14.35 34.26
N GLN A 4 -16.94 14.10 33.54
CA GLN A 4 -17.01 13.34 32.30
C GLN A 4 -16.45 14.12 31.08
N ASP A 5 -15.54 15.06 31.32
CA ASP A 5 -15.17 16.17 30.41
C ASP A 5 -13.68 16.18 30.01
N GLU A 6 -12.95 15.09 30.26
CA GLU A 6 -11.58 14.87 29.75
C GLU A 6 -11.53 13.73 28.72
N ARG A 7 -12.55 13.63 27.85
CA ARG A 7 -12.30 12.92 26.57
C ARG A 7 -11.51 13.88 25.70
N GLY A 8 -10.20 14.01 25.99
CA GLY A 8 -9.28 14.63 25.06
C GLY A 8 -9.54 14.05 23.68
N ASP A 9 -9.70 14.91 22.67
CA ASP A 9 -10.01 14.50 21.31
C ASP A 9 -9.09 13.34 20.93
N PHE A 10 -9.67 12.15 20.76
CA PHE A 10 -8.91 10.97 20.38
C PHE A 10 -8.49 11.16 18.92
N ASN A 11 -7.23 11.50 18.69
CA ASN A 11 -6.66 11.52 17.36
C ASN A 11 -6.24 10.08 17.00
N GLU A 12 -7.02 9.43 16.14
CA GLU A 12 -6.72 8.07 15.69
C GLU A 12 -5.37 7.97 14.96
N GLU A 13 -4.92 9.06 14.33
CA GLU A 13 -3.64 9.11 13.61
C GLU A 13 -2.43 8.94 14.55
N ASP A 14 -2.54 9.43 15.80
CA ASP A 14 -1.47 9.31 16.81
C ASP A 14 -1.13 7.84 17.11
N LEU A 15 -2.04 6.89 16.85
CA LEU A 15 -1.75 5.47 17.01
C LEU A 15 -0.73 4.97 16.00
N TYR A 16 -0.75 5.50 14.77
CA TYR A 16 0.12 5.05 13.69
C TYR A 16 1.52 5.65 13.80
N ASP A 17 1.63 6.88 14.32
CA ASP A 17 2.92 7.53 14.60
C ASP A 17 3.73 6.84 15.73
N ARG A 18 3.13 5.88 16.43
CA ARG A 18 3.84 5.03 17.40
C ARG A 18 4.63 3.90 16.75
N PHE A 19 4.35 3.58 15.50
CA PHE A 19 5.13 2.61 14.74
C PHE A 19 6.37 3.29 14.15
N PRO A 20 7.50 2.56 14.01
CA PRO A 20 8.68 3.12 13.35
C PRO A 20 8.37 3.49 11.90
N SER A 21 9.02 4.54 11.41
CA SER A 21 9.00 4.90 9.98
C SER A 21 9.77 3.86 9.18
N GLY A 22 9.18 3.41 8.06
CA GLY A 22 9.82 2.49 7.12
C GLY A 22 11.18 2.98 6.64
N ALA A 23 11.36 4.29 6.46
CA ALA A 23 12.61 4.87 5.98
C ALA A 23 13.78 4.76 6.98
N ASP A 24 13.49 4.59 8.27
CA ASP A 24 14.51 4.65 9.33
C ASP A 24 15.24 3.32 9.56
N ASP A 25 14.77 2.22 8.94
CA ASP A 25 15.29 0.86 9.18
C ASP A 25 15.92 0.20 7.94
N GLY A 26 17.11 0.61 7.55
CA GLY A 26 17.85 -0.04 6.45
C GLY A 26 17.46 0.47 5.05
N PHE A 27 16.55 -0.20 4.35
CA PHE A 27 16.17 0.16 2.97
C PHE A 27 14.99 1.13 2.93
N GLY A 28 14.96 2.08 2.00
CA GLY A 28 13.89 3.05 1.85
C GLY A 28 13.35 3.15 0.42
N PRO A 29 12.68 4.26 0.10
CA PRO A 29 12.07 4.44 -1.22
C PRO A 29 13.02 4.46 -2.40
N GLU A 30 14.30 4.79 -2.20
CA GLU A 30 15.32 4.69 -3.26
C GLU A 30 15.56 3.24 -3.69
N GLN A 31 15.21 2.26 -2.85
CA GLN A 31 15.25 0.83 -3.16
C GLN A 31 13.87 0.25 -3.51
N GLY A 32 12.86 1.09 -3.73
CA GLY A 32 11.50 0.68 -4.10
C GLY A 32 10.60 0.28 -2.92
N PHE A 33 11.04 0.43 -1.68
CA PHE A 33 10.16 0.31 -0.51
C PHE A 33 9.27 1.55 -0.39
N ASP A 34 8.11 1.40 0.22
CA ASP A 34 7.13 2.46 0.45
C ASP A 34 6.79 3.28 -0.81
N THR A 35 6.93 2.66 -1.98
CA THR A 35 6.69 3.28 -3.29
C THR A 35 5.56 2.55 -3.99
N CYS A 36 4.50 3.29 -4.30
CA CYS A 36 3.36 2.81 -5.05
C CYS A 36 3.62 2.99 -6.55
N THR A 37 3.88 1.89 -7.25
CA THR A 37 4.28 1.90 -8.67
C THR A 37 3.20 1.25 -9.52
N ARG A 38 2.71 1.95 -10.55
CA ARG A 38 1.82 1.36 -11.55
C ARG A 38 2.62 0.41 -12.44
N ILE A 39 2.35 -0.89 -12.36
CA ILE A 39 3.14 -1.91 -13.07
C ILE A 39 2.66 -2.16 -14.50
N ASN A 40 1.44 -1.74 -14.84
CA ASN A 40 0.95 -1.76 -16.22
C ASN A 40 1.07 -0.39 -16.91
N ASP A 41 2.03 0.42 -16.48
CA ASP A 41 2.40 1.65 -17.19
C ASP A 41 3.19 1.31 -18.46
N ARG A 42 2.75 1.81 -19.60
CA ARG A 42 3.41 1.63 -20.91
C ARG A 42 4.87 2.07 -20.87
N GLY A 43 5.20 3.11 -20.10
CA GLY A 43 6.56 3.63 -19.98
C GLY A 43 7.56 2.66 -19.36
N LEU A 44 7.10 1.57 -18.74
CA LEU A 44 7.94 0.51 -18.19
C LEU A 44 8.34 -0.57 -19.20
N PHE A 45 7.78 -0.54 -20.41
CA PHE A 45 7.99 -1.57 -21.43
C PHE A 45 8.73 -1.00 -22.65
N THR A 46 9.62 -1.81 -23.22
CA THR A 46 10.26 -1.47 -24.50
C THR A 46 9.28 -1.64 -25.66
N ASP A 47 9.55 -0.98 -26.79
CA ASP A 47 8.75 -1.15 -28.02
C ASP A 47 8.71 -2.61 -28.48
N GLU A 48 9.79 -3.37 -28.28
CA GLU A 48 9.85 -4.81 -28.58
C GLU A 48 8.95 -5.63 -27.66
N ALA A 49 8.95 -5.37 -26.35
CA ALA A 49 8.07 -6.06 -25.40
C ALA A 49 6.58 -5.79 -25.71
N LEU A 50 6.25 -4.58 -26.16
CA LEU A 50 4.89 -4.21 -26.57
C LEU A 50 4.40 -4.91 -27.85
N GLN A 51 5.28 -5.61 -28.59
CA GLN A 51 4.87 -6.49 -29.69
C GLN A 51 4.28 -7.81 -29.20
N ASP A 52 4.53 -8.20 -27.94
CA ASP A 52 3.87 -9.35 -27.33
C ASP A 52 2.39 -9.02 -27.06
N PRO A 53 1.43 -9.79 -27.61
CA PRO A 53 0.02 -9.49 -27.46
C PRO A 53 -0.47 -9.56 -26.00
N ALA A 54 0.17 -10.35 -25.13
CA ALA A 54 -0.17 -10.42 -23.72
C ALA A 54 0.28 -9.16 -22.96
N ILE A 55 1.48 -8.64 -23.28
CA ILE A 55 1.98 -7.39 -22.67
C ILE A 55 1.16 -6.20 -23.16
N ALA A 56 0.87 -6.13 -24.46
CA ALA A 56 0.01 -5.09 -25.02
C ALA A 56 -1.37 -5.08 -24.35
N ALA A 57 -2.00 -6.25 -24.23
CA ALA A 57 -3.30 -6.37 -23.54
C ALA A 57 -3.23 -6.00 -22.05
N PHE A 58 -2.11 -6.30 -21.37
CA PHE A 58 -1.91 -5.95 -19.97
C PHE A 58 -1.78 -4.43 -19.74
N VAL A 59 -1.02 -3.74 -20.60
CA VAL A 59 -0.83 -2.29 -20.56
C VAL A 59 -2.10 -1.54 -20.96
N ASP A 60 -2.81 -2.04 -21.98
CA ASP A 60 -4.04 -1.42 -22.51
C ASP A 60 -5.30 -1.79 -21.71
N ALA A 61 -5.17 -2.61 -20.66
CA ALA A 61 -6.28 -3.00 -19.81
C ALA A 61 -6.96 -1.77 -19.19
N PRO A 62 -8.30 -1.74 -19.10
CA PRO A 62 -9.05 -0.62 -18.52
C PRO A 62 -8.97 -0.57 -16.98
N ILE A 63 -7.96 -1.21 -16.40
CA ILE A 63 -7.66 -1.25 -14.98
C ILE A 63 -6.21 -0.80 -14.77
N GLN A 64 -5.96 -0.09 -13.69
CA GLN A 64 -4.63 0.25 -13.25
C GLN A 64 -4.18 -0.77 -12.21
N ILE A 65 -2.98 -1.31 -12.36
CA ILE A 65 -2.42 -2.30 -11.44
C ILE A 65 -1.19 -1.71 -10.80
N TYR A 66 -1.19 -1.67 -9.47
CA TYR A 66 -0.14 -1.08 -8.66
C TYR A 66 0.53 -2.15 -7.81
N TYR A 67 1.85 -2.05 -7.70
CA TYR A 67 2.65 -2.79 -6.75
C TYR A 67 3.16 -1.84 -5.66
N TYR A 68 3.11 -2.31 -4.43
CA TYR A 68 3.66 -1.61 -3.27
C TYR A 68 4.37 -2.60 -2.35
N GLN A 69 5.51 -2.20 -1.81
CA GLN A 69 6.27 -3.02 -0.88
C GLN A 69 6.62 -2.20 0.35
N SER A 70 6.27 -2.68 1.53
CA SER A 70 6.63 -2.05 2.82
C SER A 70 7.26 -3.07 3.75
N LYS A 71 7.73 -2.57 4.89
CA LYS A 71 8.13 -3.40 6.01
C LYS A 71 6.95 -3.51 6.96
N SER A 72 6.58 -4.73 7.31
CA SER A 72 5.51 -5.00 8.26
C SER A 72 5.81 -4.34 9.62
N SER A 73 4.76 -3.91 10.32
CA SER A 73 4.82 -3.18 11.59
C SER A 73 5.60 -1.86 11.54
N HIS A 74 5.74 -1.30 10.35
CA HIS A 74 6.11 0.10 10.17
C HIS A 74 4.87 0.92 9.86
N ARG A 75 4.91 2.21 10.18
CA ARG A 75 3.79 3.13 10.05
C ARG A 75 3.09 3.01 8.70
N GLU A 76 3.85 3.04 7.61
CA GLU A 76 3.35 3.00 6.25
C GLU A 76 2.57 1.70 5.96
N SER A 77 3.04 0.56 6.47
CA SER A 77 2.35 -0.73 6.34
C SER A 77 1.03 -0.79 7.12
N GLU A 78 0.99 -0.17 8.31
CA GLU A 78 -0.21 -0.12 9.13
C GLU A 78 -1.28 0.79 8.52
N TYR A 79 -0.86 1.90 7.90
CA TYR A 79 -1.74 2.73 7.07
C TYR A 79 -2.31 1.96 5.88
N PHE A 80 -1.50 1.16 5.18
CA PHE A 80 -1.98 0.34 4.06
C PHE A 80 -3.05 -0.68 4.47
N ILE A 81 -2.95 -1.25 5.68
CA ILE A 81 -3.90 -2.24 6.18
C ILE A 81 -5.18 -1.58 6.71
N HIS A 82 -5.02 -0.52 7.52
CA HIS A 82 -6.13 0.01 8.34
C HIS A 82 -6.75 1.30 7.79
N LYS A 83 -6.01 2.06 6.97
CA LYS A 83 -6.44 3.33 6.36
C LYS A 83 -6.05 3.38 4.88
N PRO A 84 -6.46 2.39 4.07
CA PRO A 84 -5.93 2.20 2.71
C PRO A 84 -6.20 3.37 1.78
N LEU A 85 -7.31 4.09 1.95
CA LEU A 85 -7.62 5.25 1.12
C LEU A 85 -6.57 6.34 1.29
N LYS A 86 -6.16 6.64 2.53
CA LYS A 86 -5.11 7.63 2.81
C LYS A 86 -3.78 7.19 2.23
N ALA A 87 -3.40 5.93 2.43
CA ALA A 87 -2.15 5.37 1.94
C ALA A 87 -2.07 5.39 0.40
N LEU A 88 -3.12 4.92 -0.27
CA LEU A 88 -3.16 4.79 -1.74
C LEU A 88 -3.34 6.14 -2.45
N THR A 89 -3.83 7.18 -1.77
CA THR A 89 -3.96 8.53 -2.35
C THR A 89 -2.78 9.45 -2.05
N GLY A 90 -1.72 8.93 -1.41
CA GLY A 90 -0.49 9.69 -1.12
C GLY A 90 -0.65 10.70 0.01
N GLN A 91 -1.57 10.45 0.96
CA GLN A 91 -1.80 11.33 2.13
C GLN A 91 -1.00 10.91 3.36
N VAL A 92 -0.12 9.91 3.23
CA VAL A 92 0.68 9.36 4.33
C VAL A 92 2.14 9.71 4.09
N ASP A 93 2.74 10.41 5.04
CA ASP A 93 4.16 10.75 5.00
C ASP A 93 5.01 9.47 4.91
N GLY A 94 6.06 9.49 4.08
CA GLY A 94 6.93 8.33 3.83
C GLY A 94 6.49 7.46 2.65
N ILE A 95 5.21 7.51 2.25
CA ILE A 95 4.72 6.78 1.08
C ILE A 95 4.91 7.63 -0.19
N ARG A 96 5.60 7.10 -1.19
CA ARG A 96 5.80 7.74 -2.50
C ARG A 96 4.80 7.21 -3.52
N GLY A 97 4.25 8.12 -4.32
CA GLY A 97 3.28 7.79 -5.37
C GLY A 97 1.84 7.75 -4.88
N ARG A 98 0.93 7.47 -5.81
CA ARG A 98 -0.52 7.36 -5.55
C ARG A 98 -1.20 6.58 -6.68
N ILE A 99 -2.38 6.05 -6.38
CA ILE A 99 -3.32 5.58 -7.39
C ILE A 99 -4.09 6.78 -7.94
N GLU A 100 -4.22 6.83 -9.25
CA GLU A 100 -4.88 7.94 -9.94
C GLU A 100 -6.40 7.73 -10.02
N GLY A 101 -7.16 8.82 -9.92
CA GLY A 101 -8.60 8.79 -10.18
C GLY A 101 -9.46 8.09 -9.12
N ILE A 102 -8.92 7.77 -7.94
CA ILE A 102 -9.74 7.28 -6.82
C ILE A 102 -10.64 8.41 -6.28
N PRO A 103 -11.97 8.19 -6.13
CA PRO A 103 -12.84 9.14 -5.47
C PRO A 103 -12.58 9.26 -3.96
N GLU A 104 -12.89 10.41 -3.36
CA GLU A 104 -12.65 10.69 -1.93
C GLU A 104 -13.40 9.73 -0.97
N ASP A 105 -14.46 9.08 -1.44
CA ASP A 105 -15.30 8.15 -0.69
C ASP A 105 -15.19 6.69 -1.20
N ALA A 106 -14.14 6.37 -1.95
CA ALA A 106 -13.97 5.04 -2.54
C ALA A 106 -14.02 3.92 -1.50
N HIS A 107 -14.81 2.89 -1.80
CA HIS A 107 -14.79 1.65 -1.04
C HIS A 107 -13.61 0.79 -1.48
N ILE A 108 -12.73 0.46 -0.53
CA ILE A 108 -11.53 -0.33 -0.79
C ILE A 108 -11.66 -1.71 -0.15
N VAL A 109 -11.74 -2.74 -1.00
CA VAL A 109 -11.72 -4.12 -0.54
C VAL A 109 -10.28 -4.49 -0.19
N THR A 110 -10.03 -4.90 1.05
CA THR A 110 -8.70 -5.29 1.53
C THR A 110 -8.70 -6.75 1.94
N LEU A 111 -7.89 -7.56 1.25
CA LEU A 111 -7.64 -8.96 1.59
C LEU A 111 -6.21 -9.12 2.09
N VAL A 112 -6.04 -9.56 3.34
CA VAL A 112 -4.70 -9.79 3.92
C VAL A 112 -4.44 -11.29 4.04
N LEU A 113 -3.41 -11.76 3.35
CA LEU A 113 -2.92 -13.12 3.36
C LEU A 113 -1.75 -13.24 4.36
N ASN A 114 -1.72 -14.35 5.10
CA ASN A 114 -0.74 -14.61 6.16
C ASN A 114 -0.74 -13.52 7.25
N HIS A 115 -1.94 -13.11 7.70
CA HIS A 115 -2.11 -12.19 8.81
C HIS A 115 -1.81 -12.86 10.17
N GLU A 116 -0.58 -13.34 10.35
CA GLU A 116 -0.11 -13.78 11.65
C GLU A 116 0.20 -12.56 12.52
N ARG A 117 -0.06 -12.70 13.84
CA ARG A 117 0.23 -11.65 14.81
C ARG A 117 1.73 -11.38 14.74
N THR A 118 2.10 -10.15 14.39
CA THR A 118 3.45 -9.60 14.59
C THR A 118 4.57 -10.29 13.80
N LEU A 119 4.59 -10.09 12.48
CA LEU A 119 5.80 -10.26 11.67
C LEU A 119 6.50 -8.90 11.51
N ALA A 120 6.97 -8.32 12.61
CA ALA A 120 7.50 -6.95 12.68
C ALA A 120 8.86 -6.71 11.99
N TRP A 121 9.29 -7.61 11.09
CA TRP A 121 10.60 -7.58 10.46
C TRP A 121 10.58 -8.04 9.00
N ARG A 122 9.39 -8.17 8.40
CA ARG A 122 9.22 -8.81 7.11
C ARG A 122 8.63 -7.93 6.04
N ILE A 123 8.88 -8.34 4.80
CA ILE A 123 8.38 -7.65 3.63
C ILE A 123 6.87 -7.89 3.51
N THR A 124 6.12 -6.80 3.49
CA THR A 124 4.71 -6.77 3.10
C THR A 124 4.63 -6.36 1.64
N ARG A 125 4.03 -7.19 0.80
CA ARG A 125 3.84 -6.93 -0.63
C ARG A 125 2.36 -6.73 -0.89
N THR A 126 2.02 -5.69 -1.63
CA THR A 126 0.64 -5.34 -1.94
C THR A 126 0.49 -5.21 -3.43
N ILE A 127 -0.55 -5.84 -3.96
CA ILE A 127 -1.07 -5.56 -5.30
C ILE A 127 -2.40 -4.85 -5.13
N ALA A 128 -2.51 -3.65 -5.69
CA ALA A 128 -3.76 -2.91 -5.76
C ALA A 128 -4.23 -2.81 -7.20
N MET A 129 -5.52 -2.97 -7.43
CA MET A 129 -6.16 -2.85 -8.73
C MET A 129 -7.26 -1.80 -8.63
N ALA A 130 -7.28 -0.86 -9.57
CA ALA A 130 -8.24 0.23 -9.61
C ALA A 130 -8.84 0.37 -11.01
N ASP A 131 -10.15 0.60 -11.09
CA ASP A 131 -10.87 0.84 -12.35
C ASP A 131 -11.35 2.30 -12.50
N GLY A 132 -10.90 3.18 -11.61
CA GLY A 132 -11.33 4.58 -11.52
C GLY A 132 -12.58 4.80 -10.64
N HIS A 133 -13.19 3.73 -10.12
CA HIS A 133 -14.35 3.81 -9.23
C HIS A 133 -14.15 3.01 -7.95
N THR A 134 -13.63 1.80 -8.07
CA THR A 134 -13.40 0.85 -6.99
C THR A 134 -11.92 0.51 -6.93
N VAL A 135 -11.46 0.20 -5.72
CA VAL A 135 -10.11 -0.33 -5.53
C VAL A 135 -10.18 -1.61 -4.72
N GLY A 136 -9.49 -2.64 -5.22
CA GLY A 136 -9.21 -3.85 -4.46
C GLY A 136 -7.73 -3.92 -4.17
N GLN A 137 -7.34 -4.27 -2.95
CA GLN A 137 -5.96 -4.62 -2.63
C GLN A 137 -5.85 -6.00 -2.00
N MET A 138 -4.78 -6.69 -2.41
CA MET A 138 -4.32 -7.93 -1.80
C MET A 138 -2.97 -7.67 -1.17
N ILE A 139 -2.89 -7.92 0.14
CA ILE A 139 -1.69 -7.75 0.95
C ILE A 139 -1.16 -9.14 1.31
N HIS A 140 0.08 -9.42 0.94
CA HIS A 140 0.78 -10.64 1.32
C HIS A 140 1.94 -10.30 2.26
N LYS A 141 1.94 -10.92 3.44
CA LYS A 141 3.05 -10.85 4.40
C LYS A 141 3.94 -12.08 4.23
N GLU A 142 5.24 -11.86 4.07
CA GLU A 142 6.23 -12.94 3.92
C GLU A 142 6.26 -13.87 5.15
N GLY A 143 6.23 -15.18 4.93
CA GLY A 143 6.24 -16.21 5.99
C GLY A 143 7.65 -16.56 6.49
N ASP A 144 7.74 -17.42 7.52
CA ASP A 144 9.00 -17.75 8.24
C ASP A 144 10.00 -18.57 7.41
N GLY A 145 9.65 -18.94 6.17
CA GLY A 145 10.46 -19.81 5.34
C GLY A 145 10.63 -21.23 5.90
N SER A 146 9.93 -21.57 7.00
CA SER A 146 9.90 -22.92 7.57
C SER A 146 8.93 -23.80 6.78
N SER A 147 9.36 -24.22 5.59
CA SER A 147 8.77 -25.34 4.84
C SER A 147 9.73 -26.52 4.82
#